data_AF-A0A2G5VPN8-F1
#
_entry.id   AF-A0A2G5VPN8-F1
#
_cell.length_a   1.000
_cell.length_b   1.000
_cell.length_c   1.000
_cell.angle_alpha   90.00
_cell.angle_beta   90.00
_cell.angle_gamma   90.00
#
_symmetry.space_group_name_H-M   'P 1'
#
loop_
_entity.id
_entity.type
_entity.pdbx_description
1 polymer ?
#
loop_
_entity_poly.entity_id
_entity_poly.type
_entity_poly.pdbx_seq_one_letter_code
_entity_poly.pdbx_strand_id
1 'polypeptide(L)'
;MNLIHGTPSEFTTSLKFEVSWDYCISYCYQTSTCLAAYYQDEFPEICEIFEIGKLAKIQKLNAYSGKIMAVKTTSPSECSLSSNDSLMFGTVSTESTWQNYSIQVSPDFWIIDSSPFFECPDNFKLWQRAKGMWCMGAFDITDPFMSSTNSYIWGSGLPDGFENGIWQHDCLVFRVTSQGGAGVDDLPCSWTGNAKKVFLNGFICGVKPEEI
;
A
#
# COMPACT_ATOMS: atom_id res chain seq x y z
N MET A 1 17.38 -6.07 -7.87
CA MET A 1 17.58 -6.45 -6.44
C MET A 1 19.06 -6.29 -6.12
N ASN A 2 19.41 -6.03 -4.86
CA ASN A 2 20.79 -5.91 -4.42
C ASN A 2 21.32 -7.27 -3.95
N LEU A 3 22.48 -7.68 -4.45
CA LEU A 3 23.15 -8.91 -4.03
C LEU A 3 24.03 -8.62 -2.81
N ILE A 4 23.90 -9.45 -1.79
CA ILE A 4 24.69 -9.38 -0.56
C ILE A 4 25.22 -10.77 -0.18
N HIS A 5 26.37 -10.81 0.48
CA HIS A 5 26.89 -12.03 1.09
C HIS A 5 26.28 -12.21 2.47
N GLY A 6 25.52 -13.30 2.65
CA GLY A 6 24.79 -13.52 3.88
C GLY A 6 23.90 -14.75 3.85
N THR A 7 23.33 -15.06 5.01
CA THR A 7 22.38 -16.16 5.22
C THR A 7 21.23 -15.67 6.10
N PRO A 8 19.99 -16.15 5.89
CA PRO A 8 18.89 -15.86 6.81
C PRO A 8 19.24 -16.38 8.22
N SER A 9 19.05 -15.54 9.23
CA SER A 9 19.40 -15.83 10.62
C SER A 9 18.20 -15.83 11.56
N GLU A 10 17.24 -14.94 11.33
CA GLU A 10 16.01 -14.85 12.13
C GLU A 10 14.84 -14.60 11.19
N PHE A 11 13.94 -15.58 11.09
CA PHE A 11 12.77 -15.54 10.22
C PHE A 11 11.67 -16.44 10.77
N THR A 12 10.44 -16.20 10.33
CA THR A 12 9.26 -16.99 10.73
C THR A 12 8.95 -18.09 9.71
N THR A 13 8.88 -17.72 8.42
CA THR A 13 8.54 -18.64 7.32
C THR A 13 9.25 -18.25 6.03
N SER A 14 9.53 -19.22 5.16
CA SER A 14 10.02 -19.03 3.79
C SER A 14 9.26 -19.93 2.81
N LEU A 15 9.16 -19.51 1.55
CA LEU A 15 8.70 -20.34 0.44
C LEU A 15 9.90 -21.01 -0.21
N LYS A 16 9.85 -22.32 -0.43
CA LYS A 16 10.97 -23.09 -0.98
C LYS A 16 10.62 -23.69 -2.33
N PHE A 17 11.54 -23.58 -3.28
CA PHE A 17 11.37 -24.07 -4.64
C PHE A 17 12.66 -24.76 -5.12
N GLU A 18 12.54 -25.87 -5.83
CA GLU A 18 13.66 -26.54 -6.52
C GLU A 18 13.81 -25.93 -7.92
N VAL A 19 14.42 -24.75 -7.98
CA VAL A 19 14.57 -23.94 -9.20
C VAL A 19 15.93 -23.25 -9.23
N SER A 20 16.39 -22.91 -10.43
CA SER A 20 17.66 -22.21 -10.60
C SER A 20 17.66 -20.83 -9.94
N TRP A 21 18.86 -20.35 -9.59
CA TRP A 21 19.06 -19.04 -8.99
C TRP A 21 18.46 -17.89 -9.81
N ASP A 22 18.61 -17.92 -11.14
CA ASP A 22 18.08 -16.88 -12.02
C ASP A 22 16.55 -16.80 -11.96
N TYR A 23 15.88 -17.96 -11.90
CA TYR A 23 14.43 -18.01 -11.73
C TYR A 23 14.02 -17.52 -10.35
N CYS A 24 14.75 -17.91 -9.31
CA CYS A 24 14.53 -17.49 -7.93
C CYS A 24 14.52 -15.96 -7.78
N ILE A 25 15.56 -15.29 -8.29
CA ILE A 25 15.66 -13.82 -8.25
C ILE A 25 14.54 -13.20 -9.09
N SER A 26 14.31 -13.71 -10.30
CA SER A 26 13.32 -13.15 -11.22
C SER A 26 11.92 -13.20 -10.62
N TYR A 27 11.56 -14.32 -10.01
CA TYR A 27 10.29 -14.48 -9.29
C TYR A 27 10.17 -13.48 -8.15
N CYS A 28 11.19 -13.36 -7.29
CA CYS A 28 11.16 -12.41 -6.17
C CYS A 28 11.10 -10.95 -6.65
N TYR A 29 11.78 -10.63 -7.75
CA TYR A 29 11.74 -9.29 -8.32
C TYR A 29 10.33 -8.91 -8.78
N GLN A 30 9.63 -9.81 -9.47
CA GLN A 30 8.27 -9.58 -9.98
C GLN A 30 7.20 -9.66 -8.88
N THR A 31 7.44 -10.41 -7.82
CA THR A 31 6.51 -10.54 -6.69
C THR A 31 6.60 -9.30 -5.78
N SER A 32 5.49 -8.56 -5.65
CA SER A 32 5.46 -7.32 -4.87
C SER A 32 5.78 -7.54 -3.39
N THR A 33 5.24 -8.60 -2.78
CA THR A 33 5.44 -8.96 -1.36
C THR A 33 6.82 -9.55 -1.05
N CYS A 34 7.61 -9.89 -2.07
CA CYS A 34 8.92 -10.49 -1.85
C CYS A 34 9.95 -9.45 -1.39
N LEU A 35 10.58 -9.74 -0.25
CA LEU A 35 11.68 -8.95 0.29
C LEU A 35 13.04 -9.50 -0.13
N ALA A 36 13.25 -10.81 -0.01
CA ALA A 36 14.56 -11.41 -0.24
C ALA A 36 14.47 -12.81 -0.83
N ALA A 37 15.48 -13.17 -1.62
CA ALA A 37 15.70 -14.51 -2.13
C ALA A 37 17.07 -15.02 -1.67
N TYR A 38 17.13 -16.26 -1.21
CA TYR A 38 18.33 -16.96 -0.78
C TYR A 38 18.48 -18.24 -1.59
N TYR A 39 19.72 -18.58 -1.95
CA TYR A 39 20.02 -19.75 -2.74
C TYR A 39 20.91 -20.71 -1.98
N GLN A 40 20.48 -21.97 -1.91
CA GLN A 40 21.27 -23.07 -1.38
C GLN A 40 21.75 -23.91 -2.55
N ASP A 41 23.06 -23.85 -2.81
CA ASP A 41 23.74 -24.56 -3.89
C ASP A 41 24.10 -26.02 -3.53
N GLU A 42 23.55 -26.53 -2.42
CA GLU A 42 23.70 -27.92 -1.99
C GLU A 42 22.59 -28.75 -2.64
N PHE A 43 22.93 -29.82 -3.36
CA PHE A 43 21.92 -30.60 -4.07
C PHE A 43 20.88 -31.25 -3.12
N PRO A 44 19.56 -31.06 -3.33
CA PRO A 44 18.94 -30.32 -4.44
C PRO A 44 19.04 -28.80 -4.26
N GLU A 45 19.29 -28.08 -5.36
CA GLU A 45 19.33 -26.61 -5.38
C GLU A 45 17.99 -26.03 -4.88
N ILE A 46 18.02 -25.34 -3.74
CA ILE A 46 16.82 -24.77 -3.12
C ILE A 46 16.87 -23.25 -3.15
N CYS A 47 15.88 -22.67 -3.82
CA CYS A 47 15.52 -21.27 -3.72
C CYS A 47 14.60 -21.06 -2.52
N GLU A 48 15.01 -20.22 -1.57
CA GLU A 48 14.17 -19.77 -0.47
C GLU A 48 13.77 -18.30 -0.65
N ILE A 49 12.48 -18.04 -0.61
CA ILE A 49 11.90 -16.72 -0.80
C ILE A 49 11.26 -16.25 0.50
N PHE A 50 11.59 -15.03 0.88
CA PHE A 50 11.13 -14.38 2.10
C PHE A 50 10.26 -13.18 1.74
N GLU A 51 9.02 -13.20 2.20
CA GLU A 51 8.11 -12.06 2.09
C GLU A 51 8.40 -11.01 3.17
N ILE A 52 7.92 -9.79 2.94
CA ILE A 52 8.02 -8.68 3.89
C ILE A 52 7.36 -9.08 5.22
N GLY A 53 8.06 -8.79 6.33
CA GLY A 53 7.64 -9.19 7.68
C GLY A 53 7.90 -10.65 8.05
N LYS A 54 8.41 -11.49 7.14
CA LYS A 54 8.77 -12.89 7.45
C LYS A 54 10.24 -13.10 7.77
N LEU A 55 11.11 -12.18 7.36
CA LEU A 55 12.55 -12.18 7.62
C LEU A 55 12.93 -10.96 8.47
N ALA A 56 13.55 -11.20 9.62
CA ALA A 56 13.94 -10.17 10.58
C ALA A 56 15.45 -9.90 10.57
N LYS A 57 16.29 -10.93 10.36
CA LYS A 57 17.75 -10.77 10.32
C LYS A 57 18.42 -11.60 9.25
N ILE A 58 19.41 -10.99 8.60
CA ILE A 58 20.38 -11.64 7.72
C ILE A 58 21.74 -11.55 8.40
N GLN A 59 22.39 -12.68 8.64
CA GLN A 59 23.76 -12.71 9.11
C GLN A 59 24.68 -12.34 7.94
N LYS A 60 25.57 -11.38 8.16
CA LYS A 60 26.58 -10.98 7.19
C LYS A 60 27.65 -12.04 7.09
N LEU A 61 28.00 -12.39 5.86
CA LEU A 61 29.10 -13.31 5.58
C LEU A 61 30.12 -12.63 4.68
N ASN A 62 31.33 -13.17 4.65
CA ASN A 62 32.33 -12.77 3.68
C ASN A 62 32.07 -13.44 2.32
N ALA A 63 32.71 -12.91 1.27
CA ALA A 63 32.58 -13.44 -0.08
C ALA A 63 33.03 -14.90 -0.22
N TYR A 64 33.98 -15.35 0.60
CA TYR A 64 34.50 -16.73 0.58
C TYR A 64 33.49 -17.77 1.07
N SER A 65 32.42 -17.35 1.76
CA SER A 65 31.37 -18.27 2.21
C SER A 65 30.57 -18.88 1.06
N GLY A 66 30.58 -18.26 -0.13
CA GLY A 66 29.76 -18.66 -1.28
C GLY A 66 28.25 -18.42 -1.10
N LYS A 67 27.79 -18.01 0.09
CA LYS A 67 26.38 -17.81 0.40
C LYS A 67 25.95 -16.39 0.04
N ILE A 68 25.00 -16.30 -0.88
CA ILE A 68 24.48 -15.03 -1.40
C ILE A 68 22.98 -14.92 -1.21
N MET A 69 22.53 -13.70 -0.97
CA MET A 69 21.11 -13.33 -0.94
C MET A 69 20.88 -12.15 -1.88
N ALA A 70 19.73 -12.15 -2.55
CA ALA A 70 19.21 -10.99 -3.25
C ALA A 70 18.16 -10.32 -2.36
N VAL A 71 18.32 -9.03 -2.07
CA VAL A 71 17.40 -8.26 -1.24
C VAL A 71 16.80 -7.13 -2.09
N LYS A 72 15.48 -6.97 -2.00
CA LYS A 72 14.77 -5.87 -2.65
C LYS A 72 14.94 -4.62 -1.79
N THR A 73 15.31 -3.51 -2.41
CA THR A 73 15.37 -2.18 -1.81
C THR A 73 14.89 -1.18 -2.85
N THR A 74 14.41 -0.01 -2.42
CA THR A 74 14.14 1.09 -3.36
C THR A 74 15.47 1.68 -3.80
N SER A 75 15.91 1.36 -5.02
CA SER A 75 16.95 2.16 -5.67
C SER A 75 16.28 3.40 -6.28
N PRO A 76 16.88 4.60 -6.21
CA PRO A 76 16.61 5.59 -7.26
C PRO A 76 16.92 4.96 -8.63
N SER A 77 16.34 5.51 -9.70
CA SER A 77 16.42 5.02 -11.08
C SER A 77 17.84 4.85 -11.64
N GLU A 78 18.87 5.21 -10.89
CA GLU A 78 20.27 5.01 -11.19
C GLU A 78 20.95 4.32 -10.01
N CYS A 79 21.81 3.34 -10.30
CA CYS A 79 22.62 2.69 -9.27
C CYS A 79 23.50 3.74 -8.59
N SER A 80 23.29 3.95 -7.30
CA SER A 80 24.05 4.90 -6.49
C SER A 80 25.54 4.54 -6.50
N LEU A 81 26.36 5.45 -7.05
CA LEU A 81 27.83 5.34 -7.07
C LEU A 81 28.45 5.53 -5.67
N SER A 82 27.65 5.91 -4.68
CA SER A 82 28.03 6.07 -3.28
C SER A 82 27.33 5.02 -2.41
N SER A 83 28.06 4.37 -1.51
CA SER A 83 27.53 3.36 -0.58
C SER A 83 26.55 3.92 0.46
N ASN A 84 26.36 5.25 0.48
CA ASN A 84 25.51 5.96 1.43
C ASN A 84 24.12 6.28 0.87
N ASP A 85 23.90 6.09 -0.45
CA ASP A 85 22.64 6.46 -1.13
C ASP A 85 21.70 5.28 -1.40
N SER A 86 22.05 4.06 -1.01
CA SER A 86 21.08 2.95 -1.04
C SER A 86 20.02 3.21 0.03
N LEU A 87 18.87 3.72 -0.39
CA LEU A 87 17.69 3.85 0.46
C LEU A 87 17.29 2.44 0.91
N MET A 88 17.69 2.10 2.13
CA MET A 88 17.46 0.82 2.77
C MET A 88 16.04 0.73 3.31
N PHE A 89 15.07 1.03 2.46
CA PHE A 89 13.66 0.87 2.75
C PHE A 89 12.93 0.42 1.50
N GLY A 90 11.67 0.06 1.68
CA GLY A 90 10.76 -0.19 0.59
C GLY A 90 9.32 -0.15 1.06
N THR A 91 8.45 0.14 0.10
CA THR A 91 7.01 0.20 0.33
C THR A 91 6.32 -0.55 -0.80
N VAL A 92 5.38 -1.41 -0.42
CA VAL A 92 4.42 -2.03 -1.32
C VAL A 92 3.09 -1.34 -1.06
N SER A 93 2.51 -0.75 -2.11
CA SER A 93 1.20 -0.10 -2.02
C SER A 93 0.41 -0.44 -3.28
N THR A 94 -0.82 -0.90 -3.07
CA THR A 94 -1.84 -1.05 -4.14
C THR A 94 -3.06 -0.20 -3.77
N GLU A 95 -4.16 -0.34 -4.50
CA GLU A 95 -5.43 0.32 -4.15
C GLU A 95 -6.04 -0.22 -2.85
N SER A 96 -5.67 -1.42 -2.38
CA SER A 96 -6.27 -2.06 -1.21
C SER A 96 -5.26 -2.59 -0.20
N THR A 97 -3.95 -2.61 -0.53
CA THR A 97 -2.91 -3.16 0.36
C THR A 97 -1.75 -2.20 0.58
N TRP A 98 -1.14 -2.27 1.76
CA TRP A 98 0.05 -1.51 2.10
C TRP A 98 0.94 -2.23 3.09
N GLN A 99 2.24 -2.17 2.85
CA GLN A 99 3.26 -2.60 3.79
C GLN A 99 4.57 -1.89 3.49
N ASN A 100 5.32 -1.52 4.52
CA ASN A 100 6.67 -1.00 4.35
C ASN A 100 7.69 -1.79 5.17
N TYR A 101 8.95 -1.60 4.84
CA TYR A 101 10.08 -2.12 5.60
C TYR A 101 11.27 -1.17 5.51
N SER A 102 12.17 -1.31 6.47
CA SER A 102 13.49 -0.69 6.49
C SER A 102 14.55 -1.71 6.85
N ILE A 103 15.78 -1.48 6.40
CA ILE A 103 16.93 -2.35 6.61
C ILE A 103 18.01 -1.53 7.31
N GLN A 104 18.31 -1.90 8.54
CA GLN A 104 19.37 -1.30 9.34
C GLN A 104 20.65 -2.14 9.25
N VAL A 105 21.78 -1.46 9.18
CA VAL A 105 23.08 -2.08 9.00
C VAL A 105 23.81 -2.17 10.34
N SER A 106 24.01 -3.38 10.85
CA SER A 106 24.81 -3.69 12.04
C SER A 106 26.15 -4.34 11.63
N PRO A 107 27.20 -4.37 12.48
CA PRO A 107 28.47 -5.02 12.13
C PRO A 107 28.31 -6.45 11.58
N ASP A 108 27.48 -7.26 12.24
CA ASP A 108 27.32 -8.69 11.91
C ASP A 108 26.01 -9.03 11.21
N PHE A 109 25.06 -8.08 11.18
CA PHE A 109 23.70 -8.33 10.70
C PHE A 109 23.15 -7.23 9.81
N TRP A 110 22.29 -7.59 8.87
CA TRP A 110 21.27 -6.70 8.33
C TRP A 110 19.98 -6.97 9.11
N ILE A 111 19.45 -5.93 9.77
CA ILE A 111 18.25 -6.01 10.60
C ILE A 111 17.11 -5.43 9.78
N ILE A 112 16.05 -6.21 9.59
CA ILE A 112 14.88 -5.82 8.82
C ILE A 112 13.76 -5.52 9.81
N ASP A 113 13.22 -4.30 9.71
CA ASP A 113 12.04 -3.88 10.44
C ASP A 113 10.90 -3.66 9.44
N SER A 114 9.75 -4.29 9.67
CA SER A 114 8.62 -4.27 8.74
C SER A 114 7.34 -3.86 9.45
N SER A 115 6.52 -3.03 8.81
CA SER A 115 5.17 -2.78 9.31
C SER A 115 4.31 -4.04 9.24
N PRO A 116 3.20 -4.06 10.00
CA PRO A 116 2.10 -4.97 9.72
C PRO A 116 1.66 -4.87 8.25
N PHE A 117 1.24 -6.00 7.69
CA PHE A 117 0.60 -6.04 6.38
C PHE A 117 -0.84 -5.54 6.54
N PHE A 118 -1.19 -4.48 5.82
CA PHE A 118 -2.55 -3.94 5.77
C PHE A 118 -3.21 -4.36 4.46
N GLU A 119 -4.42 -4.89 4.57
CA GLU A 119 -5.27 -5.28 3.44
C GLU A 119 -6.71 -4.88 3.75
N CYS A 120 -7.33 -4.19 2.79
CA CYS A 120 -8.73 -3.82 2.87
C CYS A 120 -9.65 -4.97 2.45
N PRO A 121 -10.83 -5.10 3.08
CA PRO A 121 -11.87 -6.00 2.59
C PRO A 121 -12.30 -5.65 1.16
N ASP A 122 -12.97 -6.61 0.51
CA ASP A 122 -13.54 -6.40 -0.82
C ASP A 122 -14.42 -5.14 -0.88
N ASN A 123 -14.31 -4.38 -1.98
CA ASN A 123 -14.97 -3.08 -2.23
C ASN A 123 -14.47 -1.89 -1.39
N PHE A 124 -13.44 -2.07 -0.56
CA PHE A 124 -12.79 -0.97 0.15
C PHE A 124 -11.47 -0.60 -0.53
N LYS A 125 -11.23 0.71 -0.66
CA LYS A 125 -9.95 1.26 -1.07
C LYS A 125 -9.16 1.70 0.15
N LEU A 126 -7.84 1.56 0.06
CA LEU A 126 -6.91 1.94 1.10
C LEU A 126 -6.48 3.40 0.93
N TRP A 127 -6.54 4.14 2.03
CA TRP A 127 -6.24 5.57 2.07
C TRP A 127 -5.24 5.88 3.17
N GLN A 128 -4.14 6.55 2.82
CA GLN A 128 -3.23 7.11 3.81
C GLN A 128 -3.79 8.44 4.32
N ARG A 129 -3.91 8.58 5.64
CA ARG A 129 -4.39 9.78 6.34
C ARG A 129 -3.46 10.10 7.51
N ALA A 130 -3.64 11.27 8.15
CA ALA A 130 -2.77 11.75 9.22
C ALA A 130 -2.64 10.78 10.42
N LYS A 131 -3.65 9.93 10.66
CA LYS A 131 -3.67 8.94 11.74
C LYS A 131 -3.33 7.51 11.31
N GLY A 132 -2.92 7.29 10.06
CA GLY A 132 -2.53 5.97 9.55
C GLY A 132 -3.30 5.56 8.29
N MET A 133 -3.36 4.25 8.06
CA MET A 133 -4.01 3.65 6.90
C MET A 133 -5.48 3.32 7.21
N TRP A 134 -6.38 3.69 6.30
CA TRP A 134 -7.82 3.51 6.46
C TRP A 134 -8.41 2.79 5.25
N CYS A 135 -9.27 1.81 5.51
CA CYS A 135 -10.08 1.18 4.47
C CYS A 135 -11.41 1.92 4.39
N MET A 136 -11.67 2.55 3.25
CA MET A 136 -12.90 3.29 3.01
C MET A 136 -13.59 2.70 1.79
N GLY A 137 -14.89 2.40 1.91
CA GLY A 137 -15.68 1.98 0.78
C GLY A 137 -15.72 3.12 -0.24
N ALA A 138 -15.36 2.83 -1.49
CA ALA A 138 -15.83 3.68 -2.56
C ALA A 138 -17.35 3.44 -2.62
N PHE A 139 -18.17 4.48 -2.45
CA PHE A 139 -19.61 4.31 -2.56
C PHE A 139 -19.94 3.81 -3.97
N ASP A 140 -20.63 2.68 -4.08
CA ASP A 140 -21.20 2.24 -5.35
C ASP A 140 -22.42 3.09 -5.67
N ILE A 141 -22.17 4.17 -6.41
CA ILE A 141 -23.23 5.06 -6.83
C ILE A 141 -23.83 4.51 -8.12
N THR A 142 -25.05 3.97 -8.00
CA THR A 142 -25.83 3.52 -9.14
C THR A 142 -26.96 4.50 -9.41
N ASP A 143 -26.97 5.07 -10.60
CA ASP A 143 -28.09 5.85 -11.12
C ASP A 143 -28.56 5.20 -12.43
N PRO A 144 -29.72 4.52 -12.44
CA PRO A 144 -30.26 3.85 -13.64
C PRO A 144 -30.51 4.77 -14.83
N PHE A 145 -30.51 6.09 -14.62
CA PHE A 145 -30.83 7.11 -15.61
C PHE A 145 -29.61 7.91 -16.06
N MET A 146 -28.43 7.68 -15.48
CA MET A 146 -27.17 8.25 -15.96
C MET A 146 -26.34 7.23 -16.72
N SER A 147 -25.93 7.61 -17.94
CA SER A 147 -25.02 6.82 -18.76
C SER A 147 -23.57 6.79 -18.23
N SER A 148 -23.26 7.60 -17.22
CA SER A 148 -21.96 7.63 -16.53
C SER A 148 -22.08 8.23 -15.13
N THR A 149 -21.29 7.72 -14.17
CA THR A 149 -21.21 8.26 -12.80
C THR A 149 -20.32 9.51 -12.68
N ASN A 150 -19.93 10.12 -13.81
CA ASN A 150 -19.10 11.32 -13.87
C ASN A 150 -19.71 12.56 -13.17
N SER A 151 -20.99 12.51 -12.79
CA SER A 151 -21.65 13.55 -11.99
C SER A 151 -21.37 13.42 -10.49
N TYR A 152 -20.86 12.27 -10.04
CA TYR A 152 -20.51 11.97 -8.66
C TYR A 152 -18.99 12.02 -8.44
N ILE A 153 -18.37 13.12 -8.86
CA ILE A 153 -16.93 13.35 -8.66
C ILE A 153 -16.72 13.85 -7.23
N TRP A 154 -15.84 13.20 -6.48
CA TRP A 154 -15.38 13.71 -5.19
C TRP A 154 -14.80 15.12 -5.36
N GLY A 155 -15.18 16.04 -4.47
CA GLY A 155 -14.49 17.31 -4.43
C GLY A 155 -13.01 17.12 -4.11
N SER A 156 -12.18 18.11 -4.47
CA SER A 156 -10.74 18.04 -4.24
C SER A 156 -10.43 17.80 -2.75
N GLY A 157 -9.73 16.70 -2.45
CA GLY A 157 -9.36 16.33 -1.08
C GLY A 157 -10.38 15.45 -0.35
N LEU A 158 -11.47 15.06 -1.01
CA LEU A 158 -12.55 14.24 -0.46
C LEU A 158 -12.49 12.80 -1.00
N PRO A 159 -13.07 11.80 -0.31
CA PRO A 159 -13.63 11.92 1.04
C PRO A 159 -12.53 12.15 2.09
N ASP A 160 -12.79 13.05 3.04
CA ASP A 160 -11.81 13.45 4.05
C ASP A 160 -12.05 12.84 5.43
N GLY A 161 -13.26 12.32 5.68
CA GLY A 161 -13.63 11.69 6.94
C GLY A 161 -13.55 12.61 8.15
N PHE A 162 -13.47 13.94 7.97
CA PHE A 162 -12.96 14.83 9.02
C PHE A 162 -13.67 16.19 9.09
N GLU A 163 -14.66 16.30 9.97
CA GLU A 163 -15.11 17.60 10.50
C GLU A 163 -15.05 17.62 12.03
N ASN A 164 -14.51 18.71 12.61
CA ASN A 164 -14.46 18.95 14.05
C ASN A 164 -13.78 17.84 14.90
N GLY A 165 -12.85 17.07 14.33
CA GLY A 165 -12.08 16.07 15.08
C GLY A 165 -12.72 14.68 15.18
N ILE A 166 -13.86 14.45 14.53
CA ILE A 166 -14.61 13.19 14.55
C ILE A 166 -14.40 12.46 13.21
N TRP A 167 -14.12 11.15 13.28
CA TRP A 167 -13.82 10.28 12.12
C TRP A 167 -14.97 9.29 11.83
N GLN A 168 -16.19 9.79 11.66
CA GLN A 168 -17.38 8.96 11.39
C GLN A 168 -18.25 9.64 10.33
N HIS A 169 -17.84 9.56 9.07
CA HIS A 169 -18.55 10.16 7.94
C HIS A 169 -19.01 9.06 6.98
N ASP A 170 -20.19 8.49 7.25
CA ASP A 170 -20.77 7.39 6.47
C ASP A 170 -21.89 7.87 5.52
N CYS A 171 -22.15 9.17 5.46
CA CYS A 171 -23.17 9.77 4.59
C CYS A 171 -22.55 10.66 3.53
N LEU A 172 -23.23 10.80 2.39
CA LEU A 172 -22.80 11.62 1.26
C LEU A 172 -23.63 12.88 1.13
N VAL A 173 -22.98 13.98 0.76
CA VAL A 173 -23.63 15.20 0.26
C VAL A 173 -23.01 15.63 -1.05
N PHE A 174 -23.83 16.24 -1.89
CA PHE A 174 -23.35 16.98 -3.05
C PHE A 174 -23.17 18.44 -2.64
N ARG A 175 -21.93 18.92 -2.61
CA ARG A 175 -21.60 20.31 -2.29
C ARG A 175 -21.45 21.11 -3.57
N VAL A 176 -22.05 22.30 -3.60
CA VAL A 176 -21.87 23.29 -4.66
C VAL A 176 -21.21 24.52 -4.04
N THR A 177 -20.10 24.98 -4.61
CA THR A 177 -19.38 26.15 -4.11
C THR A 177 -19.84 27.43 -4.81
N SER A 178 -19.79 28.55 -4.09
CA SER A 178 -20.19 29.87 -4.64
C SER A 178 -19.22 30.41 -5.69
N GLN A 179 -18.00 29.88 -5.78
CA GLN A 179 -16.96 30.31 -6.73
C GLN A 179 -16.86 29.43 -7.99
N GLY A 180 -17.81 28.50 -8.18
CA GLY A 180 -17.80 27.56 -9.29
C GLY A 180 -17.08 26.27 -8.92
N GLY A 181 -17.81 25.17 -9.00
CA GLY A 181 -17.35 23.84 -8.61
C GLY A 181 -18.47 23.10 -7.87
N ALA A 182 -18.58 21.81 -8.15
CA ALA A 182 -19.47 20.92 -7.42
C ALA A 182 -18.81 19.56 -7.27
N GLY A 183 -19.09 18.88 -6.16
CA GLY A 183 -18.52 17.56 -5.91
C GLY A 183 -19.17 16.87 -4.71
N VAL A 184 -18.97 15.56 -4.66
CA VAL A 184 -19.40 14.72 -3.56
C VAL A 184 -18.47 14.94 -2.37
N ASP A 185 -19.03 14.91 -1.18
CA ASP A 185 -18.36 15.03 0.11
C ASP A 185 -18.98 14.06 1.10
N ASP A 186 -18.18 13.57 2.05
CA ASP A 186 -18.60 12.71 3.13
C ASP A 186 -18.86 13.52 4.41
N LEU A 187 -19.90 13.15 5.16
CA LEU A 187 -20.31 13.82 6.40
C LEU A 187 -20.79 12.79 7.42
N PRO A 188 -20.81 13.15 8.72
CA PRO A 188 -21.53 12.37 9.70
C PRO A 188 -23.01 12.33 9.33
N CYS A 189 -23.62 11.15 9.33
CA CYS A 189 -25.05 11.01 9.06
C CYS A 189 -25.95 11.79 10.04
N SER A 190 -25.43 12.09 11.23
CA SER A 190 -26.09 12.88 12.26
C SER A 190 -25.89 14.39 12.11
N TRP A 191 -25.13 14.85 11.12
CA TRP A 191 -24.83 16.27 10.95
C TRP A 191 -26.07 17.04 10.48
N THR A 192 -26.52 17.97 11.32
CA THR A 192 -27.72 18.79 11.06
C THR A 192 -27.39 20.20 10.57
N GLY A 193 -26.16 20.42 10.11
CA GLY A 193 -25.68 21.69 9.56
C GLY A 193 -25.21 22.67 10.64
N ASN A 194 -24.00 23.21 10.47
CA ASN A 194 -23.56 24.38 11.20
C ASN A 194 -23.81 25.62 10.32
N ALA A 195 -24.85 26.39 10.66
CA ALA A 195 -25.45 27.48 9.88
C ALA A 195 -24.50 28.65 9.51
N LYS A 196 -23.20 28.54 9.76
CA LYS A 196 -22.19 29.59 9.49
C LYS A 196 -21.19 29.24 8.39
N LYS A 197 -21.16 28.01 7.86
CA LYS A 197 -20.15 27.61 6.84
C LYS A 197 -20.66 26.75 5.68
N VAL A 198 -21.56 25.81 5.93
CA VAL A 198 -22.12 24.93 4.88
C VAL A 198 -23.61 24.72 5.17
N PHE A 199 -24.46 24.98 4.19
CA PHE A 199 -25.90 24.78 4.29
C PHE A 199 -26.29 23.51 3.54
N LEU A 200 -26.87 22.53 4.24
CA LEU A 200 -27.60 21.46 3.57
C LEU A 200 -28.91 22.04 3.07
N ASN A 201 -29.09 22.10 1.76
CA ASN A 201 -30.31 22.60 1.16
C ASN A 201 -31.03 21.47 0.42
N GLY A 202 -31.95 20.84 1.14
CA GLY A 202 -32.83 19.79 0.61
C GLY A 202 -32.16 18.44 0.41
N PHE A 203 -32.89 17.57 -0.28
CA PHE A 203 -32.46 16.25 -0.70
C PHE A 203 -32.56 16.20 -2.23
N ILE A 204 -31.60 15.55 -2.88
CA ILE A 204 -31.72 15.25 -4.31
C ILE A 204 -32.56 13.98 -4.41
N CYS A 205 -33.82 14.14 -4.82
CA CYS A 205 -34.71 13.03 -5.14
C CYS A 205 -34.78 12.89 -6.67
N GLY A 206 -34.45 11.72 -7.20
CA GLY A 206 -34.67 11.40 -8.61
C GLY A 206 -36.11 10.92 -8.83
N VAL A 207 -36.75 11.39 -9.90
CA VAL A 207 -37.99 10.79 -10.43
C VAL A 207 -37.67 10.03 -11.70
N LYS A 208 -38.26 8.84 -11.86
CA LYS A 208 -38.21 8.11 -13.14
C LYS A 208 -38.82 9.02 -14.22
N PRO A 209 -38.14 9.30 -15.34
CA PRO A 209 -38.75 10.04 -16.44
C PRO A 209 -39.97 9.25 -16.93
N GLU A 210 -41.14 9.89 -16.98
CA GLU A 210 -42.27 9.34 -17.73
C GLU A 210 -41.91 9.47 -19.21
N GLU A 211 -41.87 8.33 -19.92
CA GLU A 211 -41.68 8.29 -21.37
C GLU A 211 -42.79 9.13 -22.04
N ILE A 212 -42.39 10.14 -22.82
CA ILE A 212 -43.30 10.92 -23.69
C ILE A 212 -43.38 10.22 -25.05
#